data_AF-A0A7S3HNJ4-F1
#
_entry.id   AF-A0A7S3HNJ4-F1
#
_cell.length_a   1.000
_cell.length_b   1.000
_cell.length_c   1.000
_cell.angle_alpha   90.00
_cell.angle_beta   90.00
_cell.angle_gamma   90.00
#
_symmetry.space_group_name_H-M   'P 1'
#
loop_
_entity.id
_entity.type
_entity.pdbx_description
1 polymer ?
#
loop_
_entity_poly.entity_id
_entity_poly.type
_entity_poly.pdbx_seq_one_letter_code
_entity_poly.pdbx_strand_id
1 'polypeptide(L)'
;LFYHAVKVDCADINDDAAIVYTHSDDAVLAPYCTEVTLAHPGVVITVDVLNYALIALSFFVLLQYLVVRVPVNYQWHIHAEPDRAVKAALYTALDPVTIYYFFYLVIAVIGLQYHVALTFLLLDFISKSPTTQSVLRAVWNPRKQLFMTAVLAFIVTYVFSMYFFYFFNDDENFADDNNRVTLGNTFKFFVSKGLPQGTVNDYFEASINVQRIVIDLGYFVSILLILNILKGITIDTFVELRKDLEERMTDTTEKCFICGIEKNTFNRTLDRTAFDVHTKNDQNLWSYVYFIIYIWQQDKDDDD
;
A
#
# COMPACT_ATOMS: atom_id res chain seq x y z
N LEU A 1 15.95 4.05 23.57
CA LEU A 1 16.03 3.91 22.10
C LEU A 1 16.85 2.66 21.79
N PHE A 2 16.23 1.48 21.91
CA PHE A 2 16.95 0.22 21.73
C PHE A 2 16.68 -0.31 20.32
N TYR A 3 17.62 -0.08 19.41
CA TYR A 3 17.69 -0.82 18.16
C TYR A 3 18.53 -2.07 18.45
N HIS A 4 17.91 -3.25 18.45
CA HIS A 4 18.66 -4.50 18.53
C HIS A 4 19.31 -4.76 17.17
N ALA A 5 20.65 -4.73 17.14
CA ALA A 5 21.42 -5.11 15.97
C ALA A 5 21.90 -6.56 16.13
N VAL A 6 21.81 -7.35 15.07
CA VAL A 6 22.25 -8.75 15.07
C VAL A 6 23.62 -8.84 14.41
N LYS A 7 24.64 -9.24 15.18
CA LYS A 7 26.00 -9.56 14.72
C LYS A 7 26.71 -8.40 14.01
N VAL A 8 26.90 -7.27 14.71
CA VAL A 8 27.76 -6.18 14.22
C VAL A 8 29.16 -6.37 14.79
N ASP A 9 30.18 -6.44 13.92
CA ASP A 9 31.59 -6.42 14.32
C ASP A 9 31.88 -5.08 15.00
N CYS A 10 32.41 -5.13 16.23
CA CYS A 10 32.79 -3.94 16.99
C CYS A 10 34.09 -3.33 16.41
N ALA A 11 34.06 -2.85 15.17
CA ALA A 11 35.15 -2.08 14.59
C ALA A 11 35.14 -0.65 15.14
N ASP A 12 36.35 -0.13 15.39
CA ASP A 12 36.71 1.07 16.16
C ASP A 12 35.64 2.16 16.27
N ILE A 13 35.50 2.64 17.51
CA ILE A 13 34.76 3.83 17.93
C ILE A 13 35.17 5.00 17.02
N ASN A 14 34.44 5.23 15.93
CA ASN A 14 34.44 6.52 15.28
C ASN A 14 33.74 7.46 16.24
N ASP A 15 34.49 8.35 16.90
CA ASP A 15 33.99 9.42 17.78
C ASP A 15 32.98 10.36 17.08
N ASP A 16 32.83 10.24 15.76
CA ASP A 16 31.86 10.97 14.92
C ASP A 16 30.59 10.15 14.57
N ALA A 17 30.46 8.90 15.03
CA ALA A 17 29.33 8.05 14.68
C ALA A 17 28.08 8.41 15.50
N ALA A 18 26.97 8.72 14.81
CA ALA A 18 25.64 8.93 15.41
C ALA A 18 25.11 7.71 16.20
N ILE A 19 25.82 6.57 16.16
CA ILE A 19 25.47 5.26 16.69
C ILE A 19 26.60 4.79 17.60
N VAL A 20 26.30 4.55 18.89
CA VAL A 20 27.18 3.90 19.86
C VAL A 20 26.76 2.45 20.00
N TYR A 21 27.73 1.58 19.79
CA TYR A 21 27.64 0.14 20.00
C TYR A 21 28.04 -0.18 21.44
N THR A 22 27.18 -0.89 22.17
CA THR A 22 27.53 -1.36 23.52
C THR A 22 27.86 -2.85 23.49
N HIS A 23 28.88 -3.24 24.24
CA HIS A 23 29.29 -4.64 24.40
C HIS A 23 28.30 -5.37 25.31
N SER A 24 28.00 -6.63 24.99
CA SER A 24 27.35 -7.52 25.98
C SER A 24 28.34 -7.81 27.11
N ASP A 25 27.87 -7.82 28.36
CA ASP A 25 28.70 -7.99 29.58
C ASP A 25 29.58 -9.27 29.60
N ASP A 26 29.33 -10.23 28.71
CA ASP A 26 30.15 -11.42 28.50
C ASP A 26 31.19 -11.25 27.38
N ALA A 27 32.16 -10.36 27.61
CA ALA A 27 33.23 -10.01 26.64
C ALA A 27 34.11 -11.20 26.16
N VAL A 28 33.97 -12.38 26.77
CA VAL A 28 34.77 -13.58 26.43
C VAL A 28 34.10 -14.46 25.36
N LEU A 29 32.76 -14.36 25.17
CA LEU A 29 32.02 -15.29 24.29
C LEU A 29 31.38 -14.65 23.05
N ALA A 30 31.31 -13.32 22.96
CA ALA A 30 30.67 -12.63 21.84
C ALA A 30 31.53 -11.46 21.31
N PRO A 31 32.17 -11.59 20.13
CA PRO A 31 32.89 -10.48 19.48
C PRO A 31 31.95 -9.44 18.83
N TYR A 32 30.66 -9.49 19.16
CA TYR A 32 29.61 -8.71 18.52
C TYR A 32 28.93 -7.78 19.51
N CYS A 33 28.64 -6.57 19.05
CA CYS A 33 27.90 -5.59 19.83
C CYS A 33 26.39 -5.79 19.60
N THR A 34 25.60 -5.88 20.68
CA THR A 34 24.18 -6.31 20.63
C THR A 34 23.17 -5.18 20.74
N GLU A 35 23.56 -4.02 21.27
CA GLU A 35 22.68 -2.86 21.35
C GLU A 35 23.30 -1.65 20.64
N VAL A 36 22.49 -1.07 19.75
CA VAL A 36 22.77 0.18 19.04
C VAL A 36 21.98 1.29 19.72
N THR A 37 22.71 2.25 20.27
CA THR A 37 22.15 3.45 20.90
C THR A 37 22.51 4.68 20.08
N LEU A 38 21.57 5.61 19.91
CA LEU A 38 21.86 6.90 19.26
C LEU A 38 22.57 7.80 20.28
N ALA A 39 23.81 8.17 20.02
CA ALA A 39 24.63 8.91 20.99
C ALA A 39 24.59 10.42 20.80
N HIS A 40 24.37 10.89 19.56
CA HIS A 40 24.36 12.32 19.28
C HIS A 40 23.08 12.98 19.82
N PRO A 41 23.16 13.89 20.81
CA PRO A 41 21.97 14.43 21.49
C PRO A 41 21.02 15.16 20.54
N GLY A 42 21.56 15.85 19.52
CA GLY A 42 20.76 16.51 18.50
C GLY A 42 19.91 15.56 17.65
N VAL A 43 20.40 14.33 17.39
CA VAL A 43 19.66 13.34 16.58
C VAL A 43 18.53 12.73 17.41
N VAL A 44 18.80 12.41 18.68
CA VAL A 44 17.79 11.90 19.61
C VAL A 44 16.64 12.89 19.76
N ILE A 45 16.96 14.18 20.02
CA ILE A 45 15.95 15.23 20.14
C ILE A 45 15.13 15.36 18.85
N THR A 46 15.78 15.31 17.69
CA THR A 46 15.07 15.41 16.40
C THR A 46 14.10 14.26 16.18
N VAL A 47 14.52 13.02 16.48
CA VAL A 47 13.68 11.82 16.36
C VAL A 47 12.50 11.87 17.33
N ASP A 48 12.74 12.28 18.58
CA ASP A 48 11.69 12.40 19.58
C ASP A 48 10.65 13.46 19.20
N VAL A 49 11.09 14.64 18.74
CA VAL A 49 10.19 15.70 18.24
C VAL A 49 9.34 15.18 17.07
N LEU A 50 9.95 14.46 16.12
CA LEU A 50 9.22 13.90 14.98
C LEU A 50 8.18 12.86 15.43
N ASN A 51 8.53 12.00 16.38
CA ASN A 51 7.63 11.00 16.95
C ASN A 51 6.44 11.64 17.68
N TYR A 52 6.69 12.67 18.51
CA TYR A 52 5.60 13.40 19.17
C TYR A 52 4.70 14.12 18.17
N ALA A 53 5.27 14.70 17.10
CA ALA A 53 4.48 15.30 16.03
C ALA A 53 3.59 14.27 15.32
N LEU A 54 4.12 13.07 15.04
CA LEU A 54 3.37 11.96 14.45
C LEU A 54 2.22 11.48 15.35
N ILE A 55 2.48 11.36 16.65
CA ILE A 55 1.45 10.99 17.65
C ILE A 55 0.36 12.07 17.70
N ALA A 56 0.74 13.35 17.77
CA ALA A 56 -0.21 14.46 17.84
C ALA A 56 -1.11 14.53 16.59
N LEU A 57 -0.53 14.38 15.39
CA LEU A 57 -1.30 14.38 14.14
C LEU A 57 -2.22 13.15 14.05
N SER A 58 -1.74 12.00 14.49
CA SER A 58 -2.51 10.75 14.52
C SER A 58 -3.69 10.82 15.49
N PHE A 59 -3.46 11.38 16.68
CA PHE A 59 -4.51 11.61 17.67
C PHE A 59 -5.55 12.61 17.16
N PHE A 60 -5.13 13.68 16.47
CA PHE A 60 -6.04 14.65 15.87
C PHE A 60 -6.96 13.99 14.83
N VAL A 61 -6.42 13.16 13.93
CA VAL A 61 -7.22 12.43 12.93
C VAL A 61 -8.23 11.49 13.60
N LEU A 62 -7.81 10.78 14.65
CA LEU A 62 -8.70 9.92 15.41
C LEU A 62 -9.84 10.70 16.08
N LEU A 63 -9.53 11.86 16.66
CA LEU A 63 -10.52 12.72 17.28
C LEU A 63 -11.52 13.24 16.24
N GLN A 64 -11.05 13.68 15.06
CA GLN A 64 -11.93 14.08 13.96
C GLN A 64 -12.87 12.94 13.56
N TYR A 65 -12.38 11.70 13.51
CA TYR A 65 -13.20 10.55 13.15
C TYR A 65 -14.26 10.23 14.21
N LEU A 66 -13.87 10.16 15.49
CA LEU A 66 -14.76 9.86 16.61
C LEU A 66 -15.83 10.94 16.82
N VAL A 67 -15.47 12.21 16.66
CA VAL A 67 -16.40 13.32 16.94
C VAL A 67 -17.33 13.59 15.76
N VAL A 68 -16.86 13.45 14.52
CA VAL A 68 -17.65 13.86 13.34
C VAL A 68 -18.37 12.68 12.68
N ARG A 69 -17.70 11.54 12.49
CA ARG A 69 -18.24 10.46 11.66
C ARG A 69 -19.00 9.39 12.45
N VAL A 70 -18.50 9.00 13.61
CA VAL A 70 -19.17 7.97 14.44
C VAL A 70 -20.59 8.36 14.84
N PRO A 71 -20.90 9.60 15.26
CA PRO A 71 -22.26 9.98 15.63
C PRO A 71 -23.22 9.96 14.44
N VAL A 72 -22.75 10.36 13.25
CA VAL A 72 -23.55 10.35 12.02
C VAL A 72 -23.92 8.93 11.62
N ASN A 73 -22.96 8.00 11.64
CA ASN A 73 -23.24 6.59 11.34
C ASN A 73 -24.15 5.94 12.39
N TYR A 74 -23.95 6.26 13.68
CA TYR A 74 -24.81 5.77 14.75
C TYR A 74 -26.25 6.27 14.60
N GLN A 75 -26.44 7.55 14.26
CA GLN A 75 -27.76 8.13 14.01
C GLN A 75 -28.46 7.46 12.82
N TRP A 76 -27.73 7.11 11.76
CA TRP A 76 -28.31 6.37 10.65
C TRP A 76 -28.86 5.00 11.08
N HIS A 77 -28.11 4.26 11.90
CA HIS A 77 -28.55 2.94 12.37
C HIS A 77 -29.70 2.99 13.40
N ILE A 78 -29.74 4.01 14.27
CA ILE A 78 -30.82 4.11 15.27
C ILE A 78 -32.16 4.49 14.65
N HIS A 79 -32.15 5.26 13.55
CA HIS A 79 -33.37 5.54 12.78
C HIS A 79 -33.92 4.32 12.05
N ALA A 80 -33.07 3.36 11.68
CA ALA A 80 -33.50 2.12 11.03
C ALA A 80 -34.10 1.11 12.03
N GLU A 81 -33.54 1.01 13.25
CA GLU A 81 -34.04 0.11 14.31
C GLU A 81 -34.03 0.81 15.69
N PRO A 82 -35.10 1.53 16.08
CA PRO A 82 -35.14 2.33 17.30
C PRO A 82 -35.08 1.50 18.60
N ASP A 83 -35.58 0.26 18.59
CA ASP A 83 -35.71 -0.56 19.81
C ASP A 83 -34.39 -1.22 20.28
N ARG A 84 -33.28 -1.06 19.54
CA ARG A 84 -32.02 -1.76 19.85
C ARG A 84 -30.77 -0.88 19.66
N ALA A 85 -30.67 0.17 20.49
CA ALA A 85 -29.49 1.03 20.57
C ALA A 85 -28.15 0.26 20.68
N VAL A 86 -28.13 -0.86 21.42
CA VAL A 86 -26.92 -1.70 21.57
C VAL A 86 -26.52 -2.38 20.26
N LYS A 87 -27.49 -2.83 19.44
CA LYS A 87 -27.18 -3.41 18.12
C LYS A 87 -26.70 -2.34 17.15
N ALA A 88 -27.32 -1.17 17.16
CA ALA A 88 -26.87 -0.02 16.36
C ALA A 88 -25.43 0.40 16.71
N ALA A 89 -25.08 0.41 18.00
CA ALA A 89 -23.71 0.65 18.44
C ALA A 89 -22.73 -0.43 17.96
N LEU A 90 -23.12 -1.72 18.03
CA LEU A 90 -22.29 -2.83 17.55
C LEU A 90 -22.04 -2.74 16.04
N TYR A 91 -23.08 -2.47 15.25
CA TYR A 91 -22.94 -2.30 13.80
C TYR A 91 -22.06 -1.11 13.45
N THR A 92 -22.19 0.01 14.17
CA THR A 92 -21.34 1.20 13.97
C THR A 92 -19.87 0.89 14.29
N ALA A 93 -19.60 0.09 15.34
CA ALA A 93 -18.26 -0.33 15.71
C ALA A 93 -17.62 -1.32 14.71
N LEU A 94 -18.44 -2.13 14.04
CA LEU A 94 -18.00 -3.11 13.04
C LEU A 94 -17.90 -2.55 11.61
N ASP A 95 -18.20 -1.26 11.41
CA ASP A 95 -18.01 -0.60 10.12
C ASP A 95 -16.52 -0.64 9.71
N PRO A 96 -16.16 -1.03 8.47
CA PRO A 96 -14.77 -1.19 8.04
C PRO A 96 -13.90 0.06 8.27
N VAL A 97 -14.49 1.25 8.14
CA VAL A 97 -13.78 2.51 8.37
C VAL A 97 -13.53 2.72 9.86
N THR A 98 -14.50 2.39 10.72
CA THR A 98 -14.33 2.46 12.19
C THR A 98 -13.24 1.51 12.67
N ILE A 99 -13.26 0.27 12.15
CA ILE A 99 -12.23 -0.74 12.45
C ILE A 99 -10.84 -0.25 12.06
N TYR A 100 -10.70 0.39 10.89
CA TYR A 100 -9.42 0.94 10.44
C TYR A 100 -8.85 1.97 11.42
N TYR A 101 -9.66 2.93 11.88
CA TYR A 101 -9.21 3.93 12.86
C TYR A 101 -9.02 3.36 14.28
N PHE A 102 -9.74 2.29 14.63
CA PHE A 102 -9.48 1.55 15.86
C PHE A 102 -8.09 0.89 15.84
N PHE A 103 -7.73 0.20 14.76
CA PHE A 103 -6.37 -0.34 14.61
C PHE A 103 -5.30 0.75 14.62
N TYR A 104 -5.60 1.91 14.05
CA TYR A 104 -4.72 3.07 14.08
C TYR A 104 -4.45 3.55 15.52
N LEU A 105 -5.46 3.53 16.40
CA LEU A 105 -5.29 3.79 17.84
C LEU A 105 -4.38 2.75 18.49
N VAL A 106 -4.58 1.48 18.19
CA VAL A 106 -3.77 0.38 18.74
C VAL A 106 -2.30 0.56 18.34
N ILE A 107 -2.03 0.88 17.07
CA ILE A 107 -0.67 1.16 16.58
C ILE A 107 -0.07 2.39 17.27
N ALA A 108 -0.86 3.45 17.52
CA ALA A 108 -0.38 4.63 18.23
C ALA A 108 0.02 4.32 19.68
N VAL A 109 -0.75 3.48 20.40
CA VAL A 109 -0.43 3.03 21.77
C VAL A 109 0.83 2.16 21.77
N ILE A 110 0.94 1.21 20.84
CA ILE A 110 2.15 0.38 20.67
C ILE A 110 3.36 1.26 20.32
N GLY A 111 3.15 2.31 19.54
CA GLY A 111 4.16 3.29 19.13
C GLY A 111 4.80 4.07 20.28
N LEU A 112 4.14 4.16 21.44
CA LEU A 112 4.74 4.74 22.65
C LEU A 112 5.89 3.88 23.19
N GLN A 113 5.81 2.55 23.04
CA GLN A 113 6.84 1.61 23.47
C GLN A 113 7.82 1.28 22.33
N TYR A 114 7.32 1.16 21.09
CA TYR A 114 8.09 0.79 19.91
C TYR A 114 7.98 1.87 18.83
N HIS A 115 8.95 2.79 18.77
CA HIS A 115 8.92 3.91 17.81
C HIS A 115 8.77 3.49 16.35
N VAL A 116 9.25 2.29 15.96
CA VAL A 116 9.08 1.76 14.59
C VAL A 116 7.59 1.63 14.24
N ALA A 117 6.72 1.31 15.20
CA ALA A 117 5.29 1.21 14.98
C ALA A 117 4.67 2.56 14.56
N LEU A 118 5.25 3.69 15.01
CA LEU A 118 4.79 5.03 14.61
C LEU A 118 4.96 5.27 13.11
N THR A 119 5.88 4.57 12.43
CA THR A 119 6.04 4.72 10.98
C THR A 119 4.82 4.23 10.19
N PHE A 120 4.08 3.26 10.74
CA PHE A 120 2.86 2.77 10.10
C PHE A 120 1.73 3.81 10.12
N LEU A 121 1.77 4.78 11.04
CA LEU A 121 0.79 5.87 11.09
C LEU A 121 0.86 6.75 9.84
N LEU A 122 2.02 6.85 9.19
CA LEU A 122 2.18 7.63 7.95
C LEU A 122 1.39 7.03 6.76
N LEU A 123 1.07 5.74 6.79
CA LEU A 123 0.30 5.12 5.70
C LEU A 123 -1.12 5.72 5.57
N ASP A 124 -1.62 6.41 6.60
CA ASP A 124 -2.92 7.06 6.53
C ASP A 124 -2.96 8.24 5.53
N PHE A 125 -1.81 8.70 5.04
CA PHE A 125 -1.77 9.61 3.89
C PHE A 125 -2.49 9.02 2.66
N ILE A 126 -2.43 7.69 2.48
CA ILE A 126 -3.10 6.98 1.38
C ILE A 126 -4.61 7.15 1.47
N SER A 127 -5.19 7.10 2.67
CA SER A 127 -6.65 7.24 2.86
C SER A 127 -7.12 8.69 2.63
N LYS A 128 -6.24 9.68 2.81
CA LYS A 128 -6.57 11.10 2.66
C LYS A 128 -6.38 11.66 1.24
N SER A 129 -5.46 11.09 0.46
CA SER A 129 -5.10 11.60 -0.87
C SER A 129 -5.84 10.85 -1.98
N PRO A 130 -6.77 11.48 -2.74
CA PRO A 130 -7.46 10.80 -3.84
C PRO A 130 -6.50 10.35 -4.94
N THR A 131 -5.42 11.12 -5.18
CA THR A 131 -4.37 10.75 -6.14
C THR A 131 -3.66 9.46 -5.73
N THR A 132 -3.32 9.33 -4.44
CA THR A 132 -2.61 8.14 -3.93
C THR A 132 -3.53 6.92 -3.92
N GLN A 133 -4.83 7.10 -3.63
CA GLN A 133 -5.82 6.03 -3.75
C GLN A 133 -5.92 5.50 -5.18
N SER A 134 -5.89 6.39 -6.18
CA SER A 134 -5.91 5.99 -7.59
C SER A 134 -4.68 5.15 -7.97
N VAL A 135 -3.50 5.51 -7.46
CA VAL A 135 -2.27 4.72 -7.65
C VAL A 135 -2.40 3.34 -7.01
N LEU A 136 -2.94 3.24 -5.80
CA LEU A 136 -3.14 1.95 -5.13
C LEU A 136 -4.18 1.08 -5.86
N ARG A 137 -5.26 1.68 -6.36
CA ARG A 137 -6.30 0.98 -7.11
C ARG A 137 -5.76 0.35 -8.39
N ALA A 138 -4.82 1.00 -9.08
CA ALA A 138 -4.17 0.43 -10.26
C ALA A 138 -3.48 -0.90 -9.95
N VAL A 139 -2.84 -1.03 -8.80
CA VAL A 139 -2.17 -2.28 -8.40
C VAL A 139 -3.15 -3.30 -7.80
N TRP A 140 -4.17 -2.83 -7.08
CA TRP A 140 -5.12 -3.71 -6.39
C TRP A 140 -6.19 -4.31 -7.31
N ASN A 141 -6.66 -3.58 -8.31
CA ASN A 141 -7.69 -4.04 -9.25
C ASN A 141 -7.31 -5.36 -9.94
N PRO A 142 -6.11 -5.51 -10.54
CA PRO A 142 -5.69 -6.73 -11.21
C PRO A 142 -5.04 -7.74 -10.25
N ARG A 143 -5.24 -7.66 -8.93
CA ARG A 143 -4.55 -8.50 -7.93
C ARG A 143 -4.57 -10.00 -8.22
N LYS A 144 -5.67 -10.51 -8.81
CA LYS A 144 -5.78 -11.92 -9.21
C LYS A 144 -4.80 -12.25 -10.33
N GLN A 145 -4.71 -11.39 -11.35
CA GLN A 145 -3.79 -11.59 -12.47
C GLN A 145 -2.34 -11.44 -11.99
N LEU A 146 -2.04 -10.43 -11.17
CA LEU A 146 -0.72 -10.20 -10.58
C LEU A 146 -0.27 -11.40 -9.73
N PHE A 147 -1.16 -11.97 -8.93
CA PHE A 147 -0.85 -13.15 -8.14
C PHE A 147 -0.58 -14.38 -9.03
N MET A 148 -1.40 -14.60 -10.06
CA MET A 148 -1.20 -15.72 -10.99
C MET A 148 0.11 -15.61 -11.78
N THR A 149 0.49 -14.41 -12.21
CA THR A 149 1.78 -14.19 -12.88
C THR A 149 2.96 -14.34 -11.93
N ALA A 150 2.84 -13.93 -10.67
CA ALA A 150 3.85 -14.21 -9.65
C ALA A 150 4.00 -15.71 -9.39
N VAL A 151 2.91 -16.47 -9.30
CA VAL A 151 2.94 -17.94 -9.17
C VAL A 151 3.62 -18.58 -10.38
N LEU A 152 3.29 -18.13 -11.60
CA LEU A 152 3.98 -18.58 -12.81
C LEU A 152 5.49 -18.31 -12.75
N ALA A 153 5.89 -17.12 -12.30
CA ALA A 153 7.31 -16.78 -12.10
C ALA A 153 7.98 -17.78 -11.15
N PHE A 154 7.35 -18.05 -9.99
CA PHE A 154 7.87 -19.02 -9.02
C PHE A 154 8.01 -20.43 -9.59
N ILE A 155 7.03 -20.90 -10.36
CA ILE A 155 7.09 -22.22 -11.01
C ILE A 155 8.24 -22.28 -12.02
N VAL A 156 8.36 -21.27 -12.88
CA VAL A 156 9.43 -21.19 -13.88
C VAL A 156 10.80 -21.13 -13.19
N THR A 157 10.96 -20.28 -12.20
CA THR A 157 12.18 -20.19 -11.38
C THR A 157 12.51 -21.53 -10.72
N TYR A 158 11.52 -22.27 -10.22
CA TYR A 158 11.73 -23.59 -9.63
C TYR A 158 12.25 -24.59 -10.66
N VAL A 159 11.64 -24.65 -11.85
CA VAL A 159 12.08 -25.54 -12.94
C VAL A 159 13.54 -25.26 -13.29
N PHE A 160 13.91 -24.01 -13.52
CA PHE A 160 15.30 -23.66 -13.81
C PHE A 160 16.23 -24.01 -12.65
N SER A 161 15.86 -23.69 -11.40
CA SER A 161 16.67 -24.02 -10.23
C SER A 161 16.94 -25.53 -10.09
N MET A 162 15.96 -26.38 -10.45
CA MET A 162 16.12 -27.83 -10.47
C MET A 162 17.10 -28.30 -11.55
N TYR A 163 16.99 -27.73 -12.76
CA TYR A 163 17.94 -28.01 -13.84
C TYR A 163 19.37 -27.59 -13.46
N PHE A 164 19.54 -26.40 -12.88
CA PHE A 164 20.84 -25.92 -12.42
C PHE A 164 21.43 -26.81 -11.34
N PHE A 165 20.61 -27.21 -10.37
CA PHE A 165 21.03 -28.12 -9.30
C PHE A 165 21.41 -29.51 -9.81
N TYR A 166 20.74 -30.03 -10.83
CA TYR A 166 21.06 -31.37 -11.33
C TYR A 166 22.31 -31.41 -12.22
N PHE A 167 22.50 -30.40 -13.08
CA PHE A 167 23.56 -30.41 -14.09
C PHE A 167 24.82 -29.61 -13.74
N PHE A 168 24.75 -28.67 -12.80
CA PHE A 168 25.84 -27.72 -12.50
C PHE A 168 26.18 -27.62 -11.00
N ASN A 169 25.91 -28.67 -10.23
CA ASN A 169 26.19 -28.72 -8.78
C ASN A 169 27.63 -29.17 -8.45
N ASP A 170 28.59 -28.88 -9.33
CA ASP A 170 30.00 -29.07 -9.00
C ASP A 170 30.49 -27.90 -8.12
N ASP A 171 31.29 -28.23 -7.10
CA ASP A 171 31.74 -27.33 -6.02
C ASP A 171 32.48 -26.06 -6.51
N GLU A 172 32.96 -26.04 -7.76
CA GLU A 172 33.68 -24.90 -8.35
C GLU A 172 32.78 -23.86 -9.03
N ASN A 173 31.51 -24.16 -9.34
CA ASN A 173 30.72 -23.26 -10.19
C ASN A 173 30.14 -22.03 -9.45
N PHE A 174 30.21 -21.97 -8.12
CA PHE A 174 29.58 -20.92 -7.31
C PHE A 174 30.62 -20.13 -6.49
N ALA A 175 30.56 -18.81 -6.56
CA ALA A 175 31.56 -17.93 -5.93
C ALA A 175 31.49 -17.84 -4.39
N ASP A 176 30.47 -18.43 -3.73
CA ASP A 176 30.31 -18.38 -2.28
C ASP A 176 30.00 -19.78 -1.70
N ASP A 177 30.94 -20.22 -0.87
CA ASP A 177 31.04 -21.53 -0.24
C ASP A 177 29.88 -21.83 0.74
N ASN A 178 29.09 -20.82 1.15
CA ASN A 178 27.98 -20.98 2.10
C ASN A 178 26.60 -21.25 1.47
N ASN A 179 26.45 -21.14 0.15
CA ASN A 179 25.16 -21.39 -0.54
C ASN A 179 24.90 -22.87 -0.89
N ARG A 180 25.55 -23.77 -0.14
CA ARG A 180 25.72 -25.21 -0.36
C ARG A 180 24.47 -26.01 -0.75
N VAL A 181 24.67 -26.83 -1.80
CA VAL A 181 24.43 -28.29 -1.94
C VAL A 181 22.98 -28.80 -1.85
N THR A 182 22.00 -27.97 -1.48
CA THR A 182 20.59 -28.39 -1.43
C THR A 182 19.74 -27.65 -2.46
N LEU A 183 18.80 -28.37 -3.08
CA LEU A 183 17.81 -27.82 -4.01
C LEU A 183 17.08 -26.60 -3.40
N GLY A 184 16.80 -26.64 -2.09
CA GLY A 184 16.14 -25.52 -1.40
C GLY A 184 16.98 -24.25 -1.35
N ASN A 185 18.30 -24.37 -1.15
CA ASN A 185 19.20 -23.21 -1.17
C ASN A 185 19.38 -22.67 -2.58
N THR A 186 19.52 -23.53 -3.58
CA THR A 186 19.56 -23.13 -5.00
C THR A 186 18.28 -22.39 -5.39
N PHE A 187 17.11 -22.89 -5.02
CA PHE A 187 15.86 -22.20 -5.31
C PHE A 187 15.76 -20.83 -4.62
N LYS A 188 16.11 -20.73 -3.32
CA LYS A 188 16.15 -19.44 -2.60
C LYS A 188 17.10 -18.45 -3.27
N PHE A 189 18.25 -18.93 -3.75
CA PHE A 189 19.21 -18.12 -4.48
C PHE A 189 18.62 -17.57 -5.79
N PHE A 190 17.98 -18.43 -6.59
CA PHE A 190 17.29 -18.02 -7.82
C PHE A 190 16.14 -17.03 -7.55
N VAL A 191 15.38 -17.20 -6.47
CA VAL A 191 14.33 -16.24 -6.09
C VAL A 191 14.91 -14.91 -5.62
N SER A 192 15.98 -14.92 -4.82
CA SER A 192 16.56 -13.71 -4.24
C SER A 192 17.39 -12.89 -5.24
N LYS A 193 18.19 -13.56 -6.08
CA LYS A 193 19.14 -12.92 -6.99
C LYS A 193 18.67 -13.00 -8.44
N GLY A 194 18.17 -14.17 -8.85
CA GLY A 194 17.76 -14.42 -10.21
C GLY A 194 16.49 -13.69 -10.64
N LEU A 195 15.42 -13.72 -9.84
CA LEU A 195 14.12 -13.15 -10.23
C LEU A 195 14.16 -11.62 -10.38
N PRO A 196 14.82 -10.84 -9.49
CA PRO A 196 14.89 -9.38 -9.65
C PRO A 196 15.78 -8.93 -10.82
N GLN A 197 16.89 -9.63 -11.08
CA GLN A 197 17.87 -9.24 -12.10
C GLN A 197 17.59 -9.89 -13.46
N GLY A 198 16.79 -10.95 -13.50
CA GLY A 198 16.57 -11.76 -14.69
C GLY A 198 17.74 -12.65 -15.06
N THR A 199 18.84 -12.63 -14.31
CA THR A 199 20.00 -13.49 -14.54
C THR A 199 20.60 -13.90 -13.22
N VAL A 200 21.29 -15.03 -13.24
CA VAL A 200 22.09 -15.48 -12.11
C VAL A 200 23.58 -15.53 -12.43
N ASN A 201 23.95 -15.32 -13.70
CA ASN A 201 25.29 -15.56 -14.23
C ASN A 201 26.40 -14.80 -13.49
N ASP A 202 26.11 -13.59 -12.97
CA ASP A 202 27.09 -12.76 -12.25
C ASP A 202 27.59 -13.38 -10.93
N TYR A 203 26.93 -14.43 -10.46
CA TYR A 203 27.24 -15.13 -9.21
C TYR A 203 27.86 -16.51 -9.42
N PHE A 204 28.03 -16.92 -10.67
CA PHE A 204 28.66 -18.17 -11.04
C PHE A 204 30.02 -17.90 -11.68
N GLU A 205 30.90 -18.91 -11.60
CA GLU A 205 32.12 -18.86 -12.37
C GLU A 205 31.83 -18.87 -13.87
N ALA A 206 32.56 -18.03 -14.62
CA ALA A 206 32.38 -17.89 -16.05
C ALA A 206 32.77 -19.20 -16.75
N SER A 207 31.78 -19.88 -17.34
CA SER A 207 32.01 -21.10 -18.11
C SER A 207 31.56 -20.94 -19.57
N ILE A 208 32.33 -21.50 -20.51
CA ILE A 208 32.06 -21.43 -21.96
C ILE A 208 31.26 -22.67 -22.41
N ASN A 209 30.57 -23.35 -21.48
CA ASN A 209 29.80 -24.54 -21.81
C ASN A 209 28.52 -24.16 -22.57
N VAL A 210 28.30 -24.74 -23.75
CA VAL A 210 27.12 -24.48 -24.59
C VAL A 210 25.82 -24.78 -23.83
N GLN A 211 25.78 -25.87 -23.06
CA GLN A 211 24.61 -26.22 -22.26
C GLN A 211 24.32 -25.16 -21.19
N ARG A 212 25.36 -24.58 -20.58
CA ARG A 212 25.23 -23.52 -19.59
C ARG A 212 24.65 -22.26 -20.22
N ILE A 213 25.23 -21.81 -21.32
CA ILE A 213 24.79 -20.61 -22.06
C ILE A 213 23.32 -20.71 -22.46
N VAL A 214 22.89 -21.87 -22.98
CA VAL A 214 21.49 -22.07 -23.39
C VAL A 214 20.53 -21.97 -22.20
N ILE A 215 20.88 -22.52 -21.05
CA ILE A 215 20.03 -22.49 -19.85
C ILE A 215 20.00 -21.08 -19.24
N ASP A 216 21.14 -20.40 -19.14
CA ASP A 216 21.21 -19.01 -18.64
C ASP A 216 20.41 -18.06 -19.55
N LEU A 217 20.55 -18.19 -20.88
CA LEU A 217 19.76 -17.42 -21.84
C LEU A 217 18.27 -17.75 -21.75
N GLY A 218 17.91 -19.03 -21.61
CA GLY A 218 16.54 -19.48 -21.44
C GLY A 218 15.89 -18.92 -20.18
N TYR A 219 16.61 -18.91 -19.06
CA TYR A 219 16.18 -18.30 -17.81
C TYR A 219 15.97 -16.79 -17.98
N PHE A 220 16.93 -16.10 -18.59
CA PHE A 220 16.87 -14.67 -18.84
C PHE A 220 15.66 -14.26 -19.67
N VAL A 221 15.44 -14.91 -20.82
CA VAL A 221 14.27 -14.64 -21.67
C VAL A 221 12.98 -14.91 -20.91
N SER A 222 12.90 -16.03 -20.18
CA SER A 222 11.69 -16.40 -19.44
C SER A 222 11.31 -15.36 -18.37
N ILE A 223 12.26 -14.94 -17.53
CA ILE A 223 12.00 -13.93 -16.48
C ILE A 223 11.75 -12.56 -17.10
N LEU A 224 12.48 -12.17 -18.13
CA LEU A 224 12.27 -10.91 -18.84
C LEU A 224 10.84 -10.81 -19.39
N LEU A 225 10.34 -11.88 -20.00
CA LEU A 225 8.96 -11.92 -20.49
C LEU A 225 7.95 -11.79 -19.34
N ILE A 226 8.12 -12.55 -18.25
CA ILE A 226 7.19 -12.53 -17.11
C ILE A 226 7.17 -11.16 -16.42
N LEU A 227 8.34 -10.53 -16.20
CA LEU A 227 8.42 -9.20 -15.62
C LEU A 227 7.79 -8.13 -16.53
N ASN A 228 7.95 -8.26 -17.85
CA ASN A 228 7.31 -7.35 -18.80
C ASN A 228 5.79 -7.55 -18.85
N ILE A 229 5.29 -8.77 -18.69
CA ILE A 229 3.86 -9.05 -18.53
C ILE A 229 3.33 -8.40 -17.24
N LEU A 230 4.05 -8.51 -16.12
CA LEU A 230 3.65 -7.88 -14.86
C LEU A 230 3.54 -6.35 -14.95
N LYS A 231 4.54 -5.72 -15.61
CA LYS A 231 4.51 -4.28 -15.92
C LYS A 231 3.34 -3.95 -16.84
N GLY A 232 3.11 -4.76 -17.88
CA GLY A 232 2.00 -4.60 -18.83
C GLY A 232 0.64 -4.59 -18.14
N ILE A 233 0.35 -5.59 -17.30
CA ILE A 233 -0.91 -5.67 -16.52
C ILE A 233 -1.13 -4.39 -15.71
N THR A 234 -0.08 -3.90 -15.03
CA THR A 234 -0.18 -2.68 -14.22
C THR A 234 -0.46 -1.46 -15.10
N ILE A 235 0.22 -1.33 -16.25
CA ILE A 235 -0.01 -0.24 -17.21
C ILE A 235 -1.44 -0.28 -17.75
N ASP A 236 -1.95 -1.46 -18.12
CA ASP A 236 -3.31 -1.61 -18.65
C ASP A 236 -4.36 -1.12 -17.65
N THR A 237 -4.20 -1.44 -16.36
CA THR A 237 -5.11 -0.94 -15.32
C THR A 237 -5.00 0.56 -15.06
N PHE A 238 -3.82 1.16 -15.25
CA PHE A 238 -3.68 2.62 -15.21
C PHE A 238 -4.43 3.28 -16.38
N VAL A 239 -4.40 2.67 -17.56
CA VAL A 239 -5.14 3.15 -18.73
C VAL A 239 -6.65 3.03 -18.50
N GLU A 240 -7.13 1.91 -17.97
CA GLU A 240 -8.54 1.70 -17.64
C GLU A 240 -9.04 2.74 -16.61
N LEU A 241 -8.32 2.92 -15.50
CA LEU A 241 -8.68 3.92 -14.49
C LEU A 241 -8.72 5.35 -15.05
N ARG A 242 -7.84 5.67 -16.00
CA ARG A 242 -7.84 6.97 -16.67
C ARG A 242 -9.07 7.14 -17.56
N LYS A 243 -9.44 6.08 -18.30
CA LYS A 243 -10.63 6.08 -19.15
C LYS A 243 -11.91 6.25 -18.32
N ASP A 244 -12.02 5.53 -17.20
CA ASP A 244 -13.15 5.66 -16.27
C ASP A 244 -13.26 7.09 -15.71
N LEU A 245 -12.12 7.71 -15.40
CA LEU A 245 -12.09 9.09 -14.92
C LEU A 245 -12.57 10.08 -16.01
N GLU A 246 -12.12 9.89 -17.24
CA GLU A 246 -12.52 10.72 -18.39
C GLU A 246 -14.01 10.58 -18.73
N GLU A 247 -14.53 9.35 -18.69
CA GLU A 247 -15.96 9.07 -18.90
C GLU A 247 -16.82 9.74 -17.82
N ARG A 248 -16.47 9.59 -16.54
CA ARG A 248 -17.17 10.26 -15.43
C ARG A 248 -17.12 11.77 -15.53
N MET A 249 -15.98 12.33 -15.93
CA MET A 249 -15.83 13.76 -16.12
C MET A 249 -16.76 14.24 -17.23
N THR A 250 -16.78 13.53 -18.36
CA THR A 250 -17.66 13.83 -19.50
C THR A 250 -19.13 13.77 -19.10
N ASP A 251 -19.56 12.72 -18.42
CA ASP A 251 -20.95 12.59 -17.93
C ASP A 251 -21.34 13.70 -16.95
N THR A 252 -20.40 14.19 -16.15
CA THR A 252 -20.66 15.25 -15.17
C THR A 252 -20.70 16.64 -15.81
N THR A 253 -19.94 16.89 -16.88
CA THR A 253 -19.80 18.23 -17.49
C THR A 253 -20.58 18.43 -18.79
N GLU A 254 -20.81 17.35 -19.54
CA GLU A 254 -21.39 17.41 -20.89
C GLU A 254 -22.82 16.86 -20.96
N LYS A 255 -23.40 16.41 -19.85
CA LYS A 255 -24.76 15.88 -19.78
C LYS A 255 -25.44 16.39 -18.51
N CYS A 256 -26.74 16.69 -18.59
CA CYS A 256 -27.50 17.07 -17.40
C CYS A 256 -27.76 15.84 -16.52
N PHE A 257 -27.47 15.94 -15.23
CA PHE A 257 -27.63 14.83 -14.27
C PHE A 257 -29.09 14.35 -14.12
N ILE A 258 -30.06 15.26 -14.23
CA ILE A 258 -31.48 14.95 -13.98
C ILE A 258 -32.17 14.41 -15.23
N CYS A 259 -32.14 15.14 -16.36
CA CYS A 259 -32.80 14.71 -17.59
C CYS A 259 -31.95 13.83 -18.51
N GLY A 260 -30.63 13.76 -18.30
CA GLY A 260 -29.73 12.97 -19.14
C GLY A 260 -29.53 13.49 -20.56
N ILE A 261 -29.92 14.73 -20.86
CA ILE A 261 -29.72 15.31 -22.20
C ILE A 261 -28.32 15.92 -22.30
N GLU A 262 -27.64 15.67 -23.41
CA GLU A 262 -26.30 16.22 -23.70
C GLU A 262 -26.32 17.74 -23.91
N LYS A 263 -25.27 18.40 -23.44
CA LYS A 263 -25.00 19.83 -23.59
C LYS A 263 -25.02 20.30 -25.04
N ASN A 264 -24.45 19.52 -25.95
CA ASN A 264 -24.48 19.83 -27.38
C ASN A 264 -25.90 19.85 -27.95
N THR A 265 -26.81 19.03 -27.42
CA THR A 265 -28.21 19.04 -27.85
C THR A 265 -28.88 20.36 -27.44
N PHE A 266 -28.79 20.73 -26.16
CA PHE A 266 -29.33 22.01 -25.65
C PHE A 266 -28.79 23.22 -26.41
N ASN A 267 -27.47 23.28 -26.55
CA ASN A 267 -26.80 24.43 -27.14
C ASN A 267 -27.08 24.57 -28.64
N ARG A 268 -27.46 23.47 -29.31
CA ARG A 268 -27.88 23.47 -30.71
C ARG A 268 -29.36 23.83 -30.87
N THR A 269 -30.24 23.40 -29.96
CA THR A 269 -31.69 23.60 -30.08
C THR A 269 -32.18 24.94 -29.57
N LEU A 270 -31.54 25.51 -28.54
CA LEU A 270 -32.03 26.71 -27.85
C LEU A 270 -31.06 27.88 -28.01
N ASP A 271 -29.93 27.84 -27.31
CA ASP A 271 -28.88 28.88 -27.35
C ASP A 271 -27.57 28.32 -26.77
N ARG A 272 -26.42 28.92 -27.11
CA ARG A 272 -25.10 28.52 -26.61
C ARG A 272 -24.97 28.51 -25.09
N THR A 273 -25.78 29.30 -24.38
CA THR A 273 -25.78 29.36 -22.91
C THR A 273 -26.89 28.54 -22.27
N ALA A 274 -27.77 27.92 -23.07
CA ALA A 274 -28.97 27.24 -22.60
C ALA A 274 -28.66 26.11 -21.61
N PHE A 275 -27.57 25.35 -21.83
CA PHE A 275 -27.19 24.28 -20.90
C PHE A 275 -26.80 24.78 -19.51
N ASP A 276 -26.11 25.92 -19.42
CA ASP A 276 -25.69 26.48 -18.12
C ASP A 276 -26.90 27.02 -17.36
N VAL A 277 -27.84 27.68 -18.05
CA VAL A 277 -29.11 28.12 -17.47
C VAL A 277 -29.94 26.91 -17.01
N HIS A 278 -30.02 25.87 -17.83
CA HIS A 278 -30.77 24.65 -17.51
C HIS A 278 -30.23 23.96 -16.25
N THR A 279 -28.91 23.80 -16.13
CA THR A 279 -28.31 23.13 -14.97
C THR A 279 -28.30 23.98 -13.69
N LYS A 280 -28.28 25.32 -13.82
CA LYS A 280 -28.27 26.23 -12.65
C LYS A 280 -29.65 26.64 -12.16
N ASN A 281 -30.62 26.82 -13.06
CA ASN A 281 -31.94 27.37 -12.73
C ASN A 281 -33.04 26.31 -12.86
N ASP A 282 -33.15 25.65 -14.02
CA ASP A 282 -34.29 24.76 -14.31
C ASP A 282 -34.17 23.41 -13.58
N GLN A 283 -32.99 22.79 -13.65
CA GLN A 283 -32.67 21.46 -13.10
C GLN A 283 -31.45 21.54 -12.17
N ASN A 284 -31.47 22.49 -11.26
CA ASN A 284 -30.46 22.59 -10.22
C ASN A 284 -30.52 21.39 -9.26
N LEU A 285 -29.40 20.67 -9.13
CA LEU A 285 -29.29 19.50 -8.25
C LEU A 285 -29.72 19.81 -6.80
N TRP A 286 -29.31 20.95 -6.26
CA TRP A 286 -29.59 21.32 -4.88
C TRP A 286 -31.05 21.62 -4.63
N SER A 287 -31.78 22.17 -5.62
CA SER A 287 -33.22 22.38 -5.51
C SER A 287 -33.96 21.06 -5.27
N TYR A 288 -33.55 19.97 -5.91
CA TYR A 288 -34.13 18.64 -5.66
C TYR A 288 -33.80 18.16 -4.24
N VAL A 289 -32.56 18.33 -3.77
CA VAL A 289 -32.17 17.96 -2.40
C VAL A 289 -32.96 18.74 -1.35
N TYR A 290 -33.09 20.07 -1.52
CA TYR A 290 -33.89 20.90 -0.62
C TYR A 290 -35.36 20.50 -0.62
N PHE A 291 -35.91 20.16 -1.79
CA PHE A 291 -37.29 19.71 -1.89
C PHE A 291 -37.51 18.37 -1.16
N ILE A 292 -36.59 17.41 -1.28
CA ILE A 292 -36.65 16.14 -0.54
C ILE A 292 -36.60 16.38 0.97
N ILE A 293 -35.67 17.24 1.44
CA ILE A 293 -35.56 17.58 2.86
C ILE A 293 -36.82 18.29 3.36
N TYR A 294 -37.36 19.22 2.57
CA TYR A 294 -38.59 19.95 2.89
C TYR A 294 -39.77 18.99 3.08
N ILE A 295 -39.98 18.06 2.14
CA ILE A 295 -41.04 17.04 2.27
C ILE A 295 -40.82 16.20 3.53
N TRP A 296 -39.58 15.75 3.77
CA TRP A 296 -39.27 14.91 4.93
C TRP A 296 -39.46 15.62 6.27
N GLN A 297 -39.26 16.94 6.33
CA GLN A 297 -39.56 17.72 7.54
C GLN A 297 -41.06 17.93 7.71
N GLN A 298 -41.76 18.27 6.62
CA GLN A 298 -43.20 18.47 6.67
C GLN A 298 -43.95 17.20 7.10
N ASP A 299 -43.56 16.02 6.59
CA ASP A 299 -44.16 14.72 6.96
C ASP A 299 -44.05 14.44 8.48
N LYS A 300 -42.97 14.92 9.12
CA LYS A 300 -42.80 14.79 10.58
C LYS A 300 -43.66 15.76 11.38
N ASP A 301 -43.82 16.98 10.87
CA ASP A 301 -44.61 18.01 11.53
C ASP A 301 -46.13 17.76 11.37
N ASP A 302 -46.54 17.05 10.31
CA ASP A 302 -47.94 16.71 10.02
C ASP A 302 -48.41 15.40 10.71
N ASP A 303 -47.48 14.55 11.18
CA ASP A 303 -47.74 13.27 11.90
C ASP A 303 -47.74 13.40 13.44
N ASP A 304 -47.48 14.60 13.99
CA ASP A 304 -47.62 14.97 15.42
C ASP A 304 -48.96 15.67 15.73
#